data_AF-A0A2V6K5W0-F1
#
_entry.id   AF-A0A2V6K5W0-F1
#
_cell.length_a   1.000
_cell.length_b   1.000
_cell.length_c   1.000
_cell.angle_alpha   90.00
_cell.angle_beta   90.00
_cell.angle_gamma   90.00
#
_symmetry.space_group_name_H-M   'P 1'
#
loop_
_entity.id
_entity.type
_entity.pdbx_description
1 polymer ?
#
loop_
_entity_poly.entity_id
_entity_poly.type
_entity_poly.pdbx_seq_one_letter_code
_entity_poly.pdbx_strand_id
1 'polypeptide(L)'
;MSRFVKLLATVGTALCLVGGSHATGYFGPYIYLDDGGKNVAGSPEFYWGLEVRRISRDFHPPEKLVVSKEAAQKNEEEELEERTKKTSENTTETDFKDFDSAVQEARIKPADAAKAKEQHKQARAALDAAASGTPTPLPAEFDSEFAAYHKGAAAYLNQQWDEARAAWENLLKRPEQARHYRTVWAAFMLGKVALKTKDYPAAAQWFQRTRELAKAGFADSLGLAAESYGWEGRAEWKQDHPERAAPLFMNQLALGDASAVVSLKALIPDREPASGLLNYGPEPEEREKWTDEQKREEEQKETAKLKVAAQDPLLRRLVTVHILATAVSPDYYYTEGLKKPEVNRSARWFNIIQQANLSRIEDAEYLGWISYNQGDYKGAAHWLELSKGDSAAALWLKAKLQLRAGKFADATNTMARAVETMKTSPAYTSREGEEWATEDLFAKGEYWGFASRASGDLGGLRLTRADFVQALDVLFRGQLWEDAAFVAERVLTTNRLKQYVDALPKTEPPKEGEDYDKKLRYLLGRRLVCRGQTIFAAAVRQGPGKVCESIEGRSERKAFEDAARARMVHRGMDCALRWNGTNGDRRRAGRIRGKW
;
A
#
# COMPACT_ATOMS: atom_id res chain seq x y z
N MET A 1 -31.87 19.35 -61.04
CA MET A 1 -31.03 19.58 -59.85
C MET A 1 -29.83 18.65 -59.90
N SER A 2 -28.64 19.26 -59.84
CA SER A 2 -27.36 18.70 -60.30
C SER A 2 -26.79 17.58 -59.42
N ARG A 3 -26.06 16.65 -60.05
CA ARG A 3 -25.31 15.53 -59.42
C ARG A 3 -24.39 15.96 -58.27
N PHE A 4 -24.06 17.26 -58.18
CA PHE A 4 -23.28 17.85 -57.09
C PHE A 4 -23.99 17.86 -55.72
N VAL A 5 -25.32 17.99 -55.68
CA VAL A 5 -26.10 18.00 -54.43
C VAL A 5 -26.23 16.60 -53.84
N LYS A 6 -26.27 15.56 -54.69
CA LYS A 6 -26.22 14.15 -54.23
C LYS A 6 -24.84 13.77 -53.71
N LEU A 7 -23.75 14.28 -54.29
CA LEU A 7 -22.39 14.00 -53.81
C LEU A 7 -22.13 14.62 -52.41
N LEU A 8 -22.59 15.85 -52.17
CA LEU A 8 -22.49 16.51 -50.87
C LEU A 8 -23.36 15.84 -49.78
N ALA A 9 -24.55 15.34 -50.14
CA ALA A 9 -25.35 14.53 -49.21
C ALA A 9 -24.68 13.19 -48.88
N THR A 10 -23.94 12.58 -49.82
CA THR A 10 -23.27 11.29 -49.56
C THR A 10 -21.96 11.46 -48.76
N VAL A 11 -21.25 12.58 -48.92
CA VAL A 11 -20.05 12.89 -48.12
C VAL A 11 -20.41 13.43 -46.73
N GLY A 12 -21.50 14.22 -46.61
CA GLY A 12 -22.02 14.67 -45.31
C GLY A 12 -22.56 13.52 -44.45
N THR A 13 -23.17 12.50 -45.06
CA THR A 13 -23.65 11.31 -44.33
C THR A 13 -22.52 10.31 -44.06
N ALA A 14 -21.42 10.33 -44.83
CA ALA A 14 -20.22 9.55 -44.54
C ALA A 14 -19.37 10.15 -43.41
N LEU A 15 -19.40 11.47 -43.18
CA LEU A 15 -18.72 12.11 -42.04
C LEU A 15 -19.58 12.16 -40.76
N CYS A 16 -20.91 12.08 -40.85
CA CYS A 16 -21.78 11.94 -39.66
C CYS A 16 -21.99 10.48 -39.21
N LEU A 17 -21.42 9.49 -39.90
CA LEU A 17 -21.39 8.08 -39.48
C LEU A 17 -20.01 7.58 -39.02
N VAL A 18 -19.04 8.50 -38.82
CA VAL A 18 -17.78 8.22 -38.10
C VAL A 18 -17.93 8.43 -36.59
N GLY A 19 -19.03 9.02 -36.14
CA GLY A 19 -19.42 9.01 -34.73
C GLY A 19 -20.28 7.78 -34.42
N GLY A 20 -19.73 6.82 -33.66
CA GLY A 20 -20.56 5.89 -32.88
C GLY A 20 -20.79 4.48 -33.43
N SER A 21 -19.85 3.90 -34.21
CA SER A 21 -19.78 2.44 -34.37
C SER A 21 -18.61 1.86 -33.57
N HIS A 22 -18.74 1.85 -32.23
CA HIS A 22 -17.84 1.13 -31.32
C HIS A 22 -18.10 -0.38 -31.37
N ALA A 23 -17.92 -1.02 -32.54
CA ALA A 23 -17.78 -2.48 -32.64
C ALA A 23 -16.34 -2.94 -32.39
N THR A 24 -15.44 -2.03 -32.00
CA THR A 24 -14.06 -2.31 -31.63
C THR A 24 -13.74 -1.56 -30.34
N GLY A 25 -13.89 -2.20 -29.19
CA GLY A 25 -13.31 -1.69 -27.94
C GLY A 25 -11.82 -1.47 -28.15
N TYR A 26 -11.37 -0.22 -28.08
CA TYR A 26 -10.00 0.20 -28.29
C TYR A 26 -9.27 0.16 -26.95
N PHE A 27 -8.18 -0.61 -26.89
CA PHE A 27 -7.20 -0.54 -25.80
C PHE A 27 -6.06 0.35 -26.29
N GLY A 28 -6.02 1.59 -25.80
CA GLY A 28 -4.92 2.54 -26.01
C GLY A 28 -3.91 2.50 -24.86
N PRO A 29 -2.72 3.07 -25.03
CA PRO A 29 -1.82 3.31 -23.92
C PRO A 29 -2.41 4.46 -23.07
N TYR A 30 -3.40 4.16 -22.23
CA TYR A 30 -4.12 5.17 -21.44
C TYR A 30 -3.47 5.47 -20.09
N ILE A 31 -2.39 4.74 -19.78
CA ILE A 31 -1.90 4.55 -18.42
C ILE A 31 -0.38 4.78 -18.41
N TYR A 32 0.46 3.73 -18.46
CA TYR A 32 1.91 3.91 -18.27
C TYR A 32 2.60 4.44 -19.53
N LEU A 33 2.15 3.95 -20.69
CA LEU A 33 2.73 4.26 -21.99
C LEU A 33 2.09 5.49 -22.65
N ASP A 34 1.16 6.17 -21.99
CA ASP A 34 0.49 7.37 -22.51
C ASP A 34 1.46 8.56 -22.64
N ASP A 35 1.05 9.59 -23.38
CA ASP A 35 1.81 10.82 -23.63
C ASP A 35 3.25 10.55 -24.12
N GLY A 36 3.41 9.51 -24.95
CA GLY A 36 4.73 9.10 -25.46
C GLY A 36 5.61 8.40 -24.42
N GLY A 37 5.02 7.84 -23.37
CA GLY A 37 5.75 7.14 -22.29
C GLY A 37 6.41 8.09 -21.31
N LYS A 38 5.80 9.25 -21.02
CA LYS A 38 6.34 10.27 -20.09
C LYS A 38 6.74 9.68 -18.73
N ASN A 39 5.99 8.68 -18.25
CA ASN A 39 6.25 7.99 -16.98
C ASN A 39 7.59 7.23 -16.99
N VAL A 40 8.03 6.77 -18.17
CA VAL A 40 9.33 6.12 -18.36
C VAL A 40 10.50 7.09 -18.13
N ALA A 41 10.29 8.38 -18.38
CA ALA A 41 11.27 9.42 -18.09
C ALA A 41 11.10 10.01 -16.66
N GLY A 42 9.87 10.05 -16.15
CA GLY A 42 9.54 10.57 -14.82
C GLY A 42 10.07 9.73 -13.67
N SER A 43 10.00 10.28 -12.46
CA SER A 43 10.27 9.56 -11.22
C SER A 43 9.08 8.68 -10.82
N PRO A 44 9.31 7.53 -10.15
CA PRO A 44 8.22 6.84 -9.48
C PRO A 44 7.71 7.66 -8.29
N GLU A 45 6.52 7.29 -7.82
CA GLU A 45 6.02 7.77 -6.53
C GLU A 45 6.52 6.84 -5.43
N PHE A 46 6.88 7.45 -4.32
CA PHE A 46 7.30 6.75 -3.11
C PHE A 46 6.14 6.77 -2.13
N TYR A 47 5.92 5.66 -1.44
CA TYR A 47 4.84 5.52 -0.48
C TYR A 47 5.40 5.49 0.93
N TRP A 48 4.90 6.38 1.79
CA TRP A 48 5.37 6.49 3.18
C TRP A 48 5.31 5.14 3.90
N GLY A 49 4.19 4.42 3.79
CA GLY A 49 3.97 3.12 4.43
C GLY A 49 5.00 2.07 4.01
N LEU A 50 5.27 1.96 2.71
CA LEU A 50 6.32 1.06 2.20
C LEU A 50 7.71 1.43 2.68
N GLU A 51 8.04 2.72 2.68
CA GLU A 51 9.38 3.15 3.05
C GLU A 51 9.66 2.94 4.54
N VAL A 52 8.73 3.25 5.43
CA VAL A 52 8.93 2.95 6.86
C VAL A 52 8.94 1.45 7.14
N ARG A 53 8.16 0.66 6.40
CA ARG A 53 8.19 -0.80 6.48
C ARG A 53 9.53 -1.38 6.01
N ARG A 54 10.12 -0.82 4.95
CA ARG A 54 11.46 -1.21 4.50
C ARG A 54 12.50 -0.92 5.59
N ILE A 55 12.46 0.26 6.19
CA ILE A 55 13.39 0.65 7.26
C ILE A 55 13.17 -0.21 8.52
N SER A 56 11.92 -0.56 8.87
CA SER A 56 11.64 -1.41 10.03
C SER A 56 12.22 -2.83 9.91
N ARG A 57 12.58 -3.29 8.70
CA ARG A 57 13.30 -4.56 8.52
C ARG A 57 14.69 -4.59 9.15
N ASP A 58 15.26 -3.43 9.48
CA ASP A 58 16.52 -3.35 10.22
C ASP A 58 16.34 -3.70 11.72
N PHE A 59 15.09 -3.75 12.20
CA PHE A 59 14.73 -3.93 13.60
C PHE A 59 14.24 -5.35 13.87
N HIS A 60 14.72 -5.93 14.99
CA HIS A 60 14.50 -7.33 15.35
C HIS A 60 14.16 -7.46 16.85
N PRO A 61 13.04 -6.87 17.30
CA PRO A 61 12.64 -6.96 18.70
C PRO A 61 12.36 -8.42 19.11
N PRO A 62 12.77 -8.85 20.31
CA PRO A 62 12.61 -10.23 20.77
C PRO A 62 11.17 -10.57 21.22
N GLU A 63 10.34 -9.55 21.48
CA GLU A 63 8.95 -9.72 21.88
C GLU A 63 8.08 -10.30 20.74
N LYS A 64 6.87 -10.74 21.09
CA LYS A 64 5.89 -11.24 20.12
C LYS A 64 4.60 -10.44 20.23
N LEU A 65 4.13 -9.93 19.11
CA LEU A 65 2.82 -9.31 19.04
C LEU A 65 1.75 -10.40 19.17
N VAL A 66 0.83 -10.22 20.12
CA VAL A 66 -0.34 -11.09 20.26
C VAL A 66 -1.50 -10.38 19.59
N VAL A 67 -1.75 -10.70 18.32
CA VAL A 67 -2.91 -10.20 17.57
C VAL A 67 -4.09 -11.13 17.85
N SER A 68 -5.26 -10.58 18.16
CA SER A 68 -6.47 -11.41 18.23
C SER A 68 -6.74 -12.02 16.85
N LYS A 69 -7.18 -13.29 16.80
CA LYS A 69 -7.39 -14.04 15.54
C LYS A 69 -8.33 -13.34 14.55
N GLU A 70 -9.14 -12.41 15.03
CA GLU A 70 -10.15 -11.69 14.26
C GLU A 70 -9.66 -10.30 13.80
N ALA A 71 -8.79 -9.62 14.58
CA ALA A 71 -8.14 -8.37 14.15
C ALA A 71 -7.15 -8.58 13.00
N ALA A 72 -6.61 -9.79 12.86
CA ALA A 72 -5.76 -10.17 11.73
C ALA A 72 -6.52 -10.34 10.40
N GLN A 73 -7.87 -10.32 10.39
CA GLN A 73 -8.65 -10.71 9.21
C GLN A 73 -9.29 -9.58 8.40
N LYS A 74 -9.52 -8.34 8.88
CA LYS A 74 -10.29 -7.34 8.10
C LYS A 74 -9.99 -5.85 8.34
N ASN A 75 -10.41 -5.08 7.31
CA ASN A 75 -10.14 -3.69 6.89
C ASN A 75 -10.19 -2.55 7.93
N GLU A 76 -9.55 -1.44 7.54
CA GLU A 76 -9.37 -0.15 8.23
C GLU A 76 -10.67 0.63 8.56
N GLU A 77 -11.85 0.15 8.15
CA GLU A 77 -13.15 0.83 8.30
C GLU A 77 -13.99 0.38 9.53
N GLU A 78 -13.39 -0.27 10.55
CA GLU A 78 -14.15 -0.57 11.77
C GLU A 78 -14.30 0.68 12.67
N GLU A 79 -15.56 0.97 13.05
CA GLU A 79 -15.91 2.02 14.00
C GLU A 79 -15.13 1.84 15.32
N LEU A 80 -14.72 2.96 15.92
CA LEU A 80 -13.88 3.00 17.13
C LEU A 80 -14.52 2.23 18.30
N GLU A 81 -15.85 2.20 18.35
CA GLU A 81 -16.65 1.51 19.36
C GLU A 81 -16.55 -0.02 19.22
N GLU A 82 -16.57 -0.54 17.99
CA GLU A 82 -16.48 -1.98 17.72
C GLU A 82 -15.09 -2.54 18.08
N ARG A 83 -14.05 -1.75 17.81
CA ARG A 83 -12.65 -2.05 18.16
C ARG A 83 -12.42 -2.06 19.67
N THR A 84 -13.03 -1.12 20.39
CA THR A 84 -12.95 -1.00 21.85
C THR A 84 -13.66 -2.19 22.52
N LYS A 85 -14.81 -2.60 21.98
CA LYS A 85 -15.57 -3.77 22.44
C LYS A 85 -14.78 -5.08 22.25
N LYS A 86 -14.22 -5.31 21.05
CA LYS A 86 -13.41 -6.51 20.73
C LYS A 86 -12.13 -6.61 21.58
N THR A 87 -11.47 -5.48 21.86
CA THR A 87 -10.30 -5.43 22.74
C THR A 87 -10.66 -5.81 24.18
N SER A 88 -11.84 -5.40 24.66
CA SER A 88 -12.37 -5.77 25.98
C SER A 88 -12.67 -7.27 26.06
N GLU A 89 -13.32 -7.84 25.03
CA GLU A 89 -13.66 -9.26 24.97
C GLU A 89 -12.42 -10.17 24.98
N ASN A 90 -11.37 -9.82 24.22
CA ASN A 90 -10.08 -10.55 24.23
C ASN A 90 -9.37 -10.47 25.60
N THR A 91 -9.45 -9.32 26.27
CA THR A 91 -8.88 -9.14 27.60
C THR A 91 -9.60 -10.03 28.62
N THR A 92 -10.94 -10.07 28.59
CA THR A 92 -11.77 -10.90 29.47
C THR A 92 -11.50 -12.39 29.26
N GLU A 93 -11.43 -12.87 28.02
CA GLU A 93 -11.15 -14.28 27.73
C GLU A 93 -9.76 -14.70 28.22
N THR A 94 -8.76 -13.86 27.99
CA THR A 94 -7.38 -14.11 28.45
C THR A 94 -7.30 -14.11 29.98
N ASP A 95 -8.01 -13.19 30.63
CA ASP A 95 -8.05 -13.10 32.09
C ASP A 95 -8.59 -14.38 32.74
N PHE A 96 -9.68 -14.93 32.18
CA PHE A 96 -10.24 -16.21 32.62
C PHE A 96 -9.31 -17.40 32.39
N LYS A 97 -8.62 -17.46 31.24
CA LYS A 97 -7.65 -18.53 30.95
C LYS A 97 -6.48 -18.52 31.91
N ASP A 98 -5.94 -17.34 32.20
CA ASP A 98 -4.85 -17.15 33.17
C ASP A 98 -5.31 -17.58 34.57
N PHE A 99 -6.52 -17.18 35.00
CA PHE A 99 -7.06 -17.55 36.30
C PHE A 99 -7.22 -19.07 36.44
N ASP A 100 -7.82 -19.72 35.44
CA ASP A 100 -8.00 -21.17 35.43
C ASP A 100 -6.64 -21.89 35.47
N SER A 101 -5.65 -21.41 34.72
CA SER A 101 -4.29 -21.95 34.73
C SER A 101 -3.62 -21.77 36.10
N ALA A 102 -3.79 -20.60 36.73
CA ALA A 102 -3.23 -20.31 38.06
C ALA A 102 -3.77 -21.25 39.15
N VAL A 103 -5.06 -21.62 39.08
CA VAL A 103 -5.67 -22.60 39.98
C VAL A 103 -5.15 -24.01 39.67
N GLN A 104 -5.11 -24.41 38.40
CA GLN A 104 -4.66 -25.74 37.98
C GLN A 104 -3.19 -25.99 38.34
N GLU A 105 -2.34 -24.99 38.16
CA GLU A 105 -0.91 -25.03 38.51
C GLU A 105 -0.65 -24.80 40.01
N ALA A 106 -1.70 -24.64 40.82
CA ALA A 106 -1.64 -24.37 42.25
C ALA A 106 -0.79 -23.15 42.64
N ARG A 107 -0.67 -22.17 41.74
CA ARG A 107 -0.03 -20.86 41.99
C ARG A 107 -0.89 -19.97 42.88
N ILE A 108 -2.20 -20.07 42.71
CA ILE A 108 -3.20 -19.55 43.66
C ILE A 108 -3.95 -20.71 44.31
N LYS A 109 -4.30 -20.57 45.58
CA LYS A 109 -4.90 -21.64 46.40
C LYS A 109 -6.16 -21.14 47.12
N PRO A 110 -7.27 -20.91 46.40
CA PRO A 110 -8.53 -20.56 47.03
C PRO A 110 -9.05 -21.71 47.90
N ALA A 111 -9.73 -21.39 49.00
CA ALA A 111 -10.36 -22.40 49.85
C ALA A 111 -11.51 -23.14 49.14
N ASP A 112 -12.21 -22.43 48.23
CA ASP A 112 -13.23 -22.98 47.34
C ASP A 112 -12.97 -22.44 45.93
N ALA A 113 -12.47 -23.31 45.05
CA ALA A 113 -12.10 -22.96 43.68
C ALA A 113 -13.31 -22.57 42.82
N ALA A 114 -14.48 -23.21 43.03
CA ALA A 114 -15.68 -22.90 42.26
C ALA A 114 -16.22 -21.52 42.65
N LYS A 115 -16.27 -21.23 43.96
CA LYS A 115 -16.64 -19.90 44.46
C LYS A 115 -15.67 -18.82 44.00
N ALA A 116 -14.36 -19.07 44.07
CA ALA A 116 -13.35 -18.11 43.64
C ALA A 116 -13.47 -17.81 42.13
N LYS A 117 -13.71 -18.82 41.29
CA LYS A 117 -13.97 -18.64 39.86
C LYS A 117 -15.21 -17.80 39.59
N GLU A 118 -16.28 -18.02 40.35
CA GLU A 118 -17.51 -17.22 40.23
C GLU A 118 -17.29 -15.76 40.67
N GLN A 119 -16.59 -15.53 41.78
CA GLN A 119 -16.21 -14.19 42.23
C GLN A 119 -15.36 -13.45 41.18
N HIS A 120 -14.40 -14.15 40.57
CA HIS A 120 -13.55 -13.61 39.53
C HIS A 120 -14.35 -13.19 38.28
N LYS A 121 -15.30 -14.02 37.84
CA LYS A 121 -16.24 -13.67 36.75
C LYS A 121 -17.08 -12.44 37.08
N GLN A 122 -17.62 -12.36 38.30
CA GLN A 122 -18.42 -11.22 38.74
C GLN A 122 -17.59 -9.93 38.78
N ALA A 123 -16.35 -10.01 39.26
CA ALA A 123 -15.43 -8.87 39.25
C ALA A 123 -15.14 -8.39 37.84
N ARG A 124 -14.88 -9.32 36.91
CA ARG A 124 -14.65 -8.98 35.50
C ARG A 124 -15.88 -8.37 34.84
N ALA A 125 -17.07 -8.91 35.08
CA ALA A 125 -18.32 -8.34 34.60
C ALA A 125 -18.57 -6.92 35.14
N ALA A 126 -18.21 -6.64 36.40
CA ALA A 126 -18.29 -5.29 36.96
C ALA A 126 -17.32 -4.32 36.27
N LEU A 127 -16.10 -4.77 35.93
CA LEU A 127 -15.12 -3.97 35.17
C LEU A 127 -15.60 -3.68 33.75
N ASP A 128 -16.13 -4.68 33.04
CA ASP A 128 -16.64 -4.51 31.68
C ASP A 128 -17.87 -3.57 31.66
N ALA A 129 -18.75 -3.64 32.68
CA ALA A 129 -19.85 -2.70 32.87
C ALA A 129 -19.37 -1.27 33.15
N ALA A 130 -18.37 -1.12 34.03
CA ALA A 130 -17.75 0.17 34.33
C ALA A 130 -17.06 0.79 33.10
N ALA A 131 -16.36 -0.02 32.30
CA ALA A 131 -15.76 0.40 31.03
C ALA A 131 -16.81 0.86 30.00
N SER A 132 -18.00 0.27 30.05
CA SER A 132 -19.16 0.67 29.24
C SER A 132 -19.94 1.88 29.81
N GLY A 133 -19.42 2.53 30.86
CA GLY A 133 -20.00 3.73 31.46
C GLY A 133 -21.06 3.46 32.54
N THR A 134 -21.21 2.22 33.01
CA THR A 134 -22.12 1.85 34.11
C THR A 134 -21.33 1.66 35.41
N PRO A 135 -21.30 2.64 36.35
CA PRO A 135 -20.53 2.53 37.58
C PRO A 135 -21.00 1.34 38.41
N THR A 136 -20.15 0.31 38.51
CA THR A 136 -20.46 -0.93 39.20
C THR A 136 -19.39 -1.18 40.27
N PRO A 137 -19.77 -1.29 41.55
CA PRO A 137 -18.82 -1.60 42.61
C PRO A 137 -18.15 -2.95 42.39
N LEU A 138 -16.84 -3.03 42.64
CA LEU A 138 -16.11 -4.28 42.52
C LEU A 138 -16.54 -5.24 43.66
N PRO A 139 -16.98 -6.48 43.35
CA PRO A 139 -17.34 -7.46 44.36
C PRO A 139 -16.12 -7.95 45.15
N ALA A 140 -16.37 -8.58 46.29
CA ALA A 140 -15.31 -9.16 47.11
C ALA A 140 -14.76 -10.45 46.47
N GLU A 141 -13.47 -10.43 46.16
CA GLU A 141 -12.71 -11.58 45.66
C GLU A 141 -11.76 -12.14 46.73
N PHE A 142 -11.40 -13.42 46.60
CA PHE A 142 -10.31 -14.02 47.35
C PHE A 142 -8.98 -13.31 47.06
N ASP A 143 -8.15 -13.10 48.08
CA ASP A 143 -6.87 -12.39 47.92
C ASP A 143 -5.91 -13.15 46.98
N SER A 144 -5.61 -12.53 45.86
CA SER A 144 -4.78 -13.06 44.79
C SER A 144 -4.23 -11.92 43.93
N GLU A 145 -3.30 -12.24 43.03
CA GLU A 145 -2.83 -11.26 42.03
C GLU A 145 -3.95 -10.71 41.15
N PHE A 146 -4.96 -11.53 40.83
CA PHE A 146 -6.12 -11.13 40.01
C PHE A 146 -6.98 -10.12 40.76
N ALA A 147 -7.34 -10.40 42.02
CA ALA A 147 -8.10 -9.47 42.85
C ALA A 147 -7.35 -8.14 43.07
N ALA A 148 -6.02 -8.20 43.25
CA ALA A 148 -5.20 -7.00 43.36
C ALA A 148 -5.19 -6.18 42.06
N TYR A 149 -5.13 -6.86 40.91
CA TYR A 149 -5.18 -6.21 39.60
C TYR A 149 -6.55 -5.56 39.34
N HIS A 150 -7.64 -6.26 39.65
CA HIS A 150 -9.01 -5.77 39.50
C HIS A 150 -9.28 -4.51 40.31
N LYS A 151 -8.75 -4.40 41.53
CA LYS A 151 -8.83 -3.16 42.33
C LYS A 151 -8.19 -1.98 41.59
N GLY A 152 -7.00 -2.18 41.02
CA GLY A 152 -6.34 -1.14 40.23
C GLY A 152 -7.10 -0.80 38.95
N ALA A 153 -7.64 -1.80 38.25
CA ALA A 153 -8.45 -1.61 37.05
C ALA A 153 -9.74 -0.83 37.34
N ALA A 154 -10.45 -1.14 38.43
CA ALA A 154 -11.64 -0.41 38.86
C ALA A 154 -11.32 1.06 39.16
N ALA A 155 -10.25 1.33 39.91
CA ALA A 155 -9.79 2.69 40.18
C ALA A 155 -9.43 3.43 38.88
N TYR A 156 -8.73 2.78 37.94
CA TYR A 156 -8.37 3.37 36.65
C TYR A 156 -9.59 3.76 35.81
N LEU A 157 -10.61 2.89 35.74
CA LEU A 157 -11.87 3.17 35.04
C LEU A 157 -12.62 4.35 35.68
N ASN A 158 -12.53 4.50 37.00
CA ASN A 158 -13.08 5.64 37.75
C ASN A 158 -12.17 6.88 37.72
N GLN A 159 -11.07 6.88 36.95
CA GLN A 159 -10.09 7.98 36.85
C GLN A 159 -9.40 8.32 38.18
N GLN A 160 -9.37 7.37 39.11
CA GLN A 160 -8.69 7.45 40.41
C GLN A 160 -7.22 7.01 40.23
N TRP A 161 -6.41 7.91 39.66
CA TRP A 161 -5.06 7.59 39.19
C TRP A 161 -4.11 7.16 40.31
N ASP A 162 -4.18 7.81 41.47
CA ASP A 162 -3.32 7.52 42.61
C ASP A 162 -3.68 6.18 43.26
N GLU A 163 -4.97 5.88 43.38
CA GLU A 163 -5.48 4.61 43.88
C GLU A 163 -5.14 3.46 42.93
N ALA A 164 -5.28 3.67 41.62
CA ALA A 164 -4.91 2.70 40.60
C ALA A 164 -3.40 2.38 40.66
N ARG A 165 -2.57 3.44 40.74
CA ARG A 165 -1.12 3.31 40.91
C ARG A 165 -0.78 2.52 42.17
N ALA A 166 -1.33 2.91 43.31
CA ALA A 166 -1.05 2.26 44.59
C ALA A 166 -1.46 0.77 44.58
N ALA A 167 -2.59 0.43 43.96
CA ALA A 167 -3.05 -0.96 43.84
C ALA A 167 -2.06 -1.82 43.04
N TRP A 168 -1.61 -1.34 41.88
CA TRP A 168 -0.67 -2.08 41.03
C TRP A 168 0.76 -2.11 41.59
N GLU A 169 1.23 -1.04 42.22
CA GLU A 169 2.51 -1.07 42.94
C GLU A 169 2.49 -2.08 44.09
N ASN A 170 1.37 -2.17 44.83
CA ASN A 170 1.21 -3.15 45.89
C ASN A 170 1.13 -4.58 45.34
N LEU A 171 0.54 -4.79 44.16
CA LEU A 171 0.61 -6.07 43.45
C LEU A 171 2.07 -6.45 43.15
N LEU A 172 2.88 -5.52 42.64
CA LEU A 172 4.29 -5.77 42.30
C LEU A 172 5.18 -6.02 43.53
N LYS A 173 4.76 -5.60 44.73
CA LYS A 173 5.45 -5.92 46.01
C LYS A 173 5.19 -7.34 46.50
N ARG A 174 4.21 -8.07 45.94
CA ARG A 174 3.98 -9.49 46.30
C ARG A 174 5.21 -10.33 45.92
N PRO A 175 5.48 -11.45 46.63
CA PRO A 175 6.52 -12.40 46.22
C PRO A 175 6.30 -12.85 44.76
N GLU A 176 7.38 -13.05 44.00
CA GLU A 176 7.29 -13.35 42.55
C GLU A 176 6.42 -14.57 42.25
N GLN A 177 6.47 -15.59 43.11
CA GLN A 177 5.66 -16.81 42.98
C GLN A 177 4.15 -16.56 43.11
N ALA A 178 3.75 -15.43 43.69
CA ALA A 178 2.36 -15.05 43.94
C ALA A 178 1.84 -13.95 42.99
N ARG A 179 2.59 -13.62 41.93
CA ARG A 179 2.24 -12.57 40.94
C ARG A 179 2.63 -12.93 39.50
N HIS A 180 2.51 -14.19 39.12
CA HIS A 180 3.03 -14.68 37.85
C HIS A 180 2.29 -14.09 36.64
N TYR A 181 0.95 -13.96 36.70
CA TYR A 181 0.09 -13.61 35.56
C TYR A 181 -0.21 -12.12 35.42
N ARG A 182 -0.22 -11.36 36.53
CA ARG A 182 -0.63 -9.94 36.53
C ARG A 182 0.52 -8.96 36.68
N THR A 183 1.76 -9.45 36.81
CA THR A 183 2.95 -8.60 36.90
C THR A 183 3.19 -7.76 35.63
N VAL A 184 3.17 -8.38 34.45
CA VAL A 184 3.38 -7.66 33.17
C VAL A 184 2.25 -6.66 32.93
N TRP A 185 1.00 -7.06 33.20
CA TRP A 185 -0.17 -6.20 33.04
C TRP A 185 -0.15 -5.00 33.98
N ALA A 186 0.19 -5.22 35.26
CA ALA A 186 0.31 -4.15 36.25
C ALA A 186 1.39 -3.13 35.86
N ALA A 187 2.57 -3.58 35.42
CA ALA A 187 3.64 -2.69 34.96
C ALA A 187 3.22 -1.86 33.74
N PHE A 188 2.57 -2.49 32.76
CA PHE A 188 2.03 -1.79 31.60
C PHE A 188 1.02 -0.73 31.98
N MET A 189 0.09 -1.07 32.87
CA MET A 189 -0.94 -0.14 33.33
C MET A 189 -0.39 1.01 34.19
N LEU A 190 0.68 0.80 34.95
CA LEU A 190 1.41 1.87 35.63
C LEU A 190 1.99 2.88 34.62
N GLY A 191 2.52 2.40 33.49
CA GLY A 191 2.93 3.26 32.37
C GLY A 191 1.77 4.05 31.78
N LYS A 192 0.59 3.43 31.62
CA LYS A 192 -0.63 4.09 31.15
C LYS A 192 -1.11 5.17 32.11
N VAL A 193 -1.07 4.93 33.43
CA VAL A 193 -1.37 5.95 34.45
C VAL A 193 -0.39 7.11 34.36
N ALA A 194 0.91 6.83 34.28
CA ALA A 194 1.94 7.86 34.15
C ALA A 194 1.70 8.74 32.90
N LEU A 195 1.29 8.15 31.77
CA LEU A 195 0.86 8.91 30.58
C LEU A 195 -0.36 9.82 30.84
N LYS A 196 -1.36 9.33 31.59
CA LYS A 196 -2.57 10.12 31.93
C LYS A 196 -2.23 11.30 32.84
N THR A 197 -1.30 11.10 33.77
CA THR A 197 -0.81 12.15 34.67
C THR A 197 0.31 13.00 34.07
N LYS A 198 0.65 12.79 32.79
CA LYS A 198 1.73 13.49 32.04
C LYS A 198 3.12 13.33 32.65
N ASP A 199 3.34 12.28 33.43
CA ASP A 199 4.67 11.86 33.89
C ASP A 199 5.32 10.98 32.82
N TYR A 200 5.77 11.61 31.74
CA TYR A 200 6.34 10.91 30.59
C TYR A 200 7.65 10.14 30.91
N PRO A 201 8.57 10.66 31.75
CA PRO A 201 9.73 9.89 32.19
C PRO A 201 9.35 8.60 32.92
N ALA A 202 8.40 8.67 33.87
CA ALA A 202 7.95 7.47 34.58
C ALA A 202 7.22 6.51 33.63
N ALA A 203 6.42 7.04 32.69
CA ALA A 203 5.75 6.21 31.69
C ALA A 203 6.76 5.38 30.87
N ALA A 204 7.83 6.03 30.38
CA ALA A 204 8.86 5.33 29.62
C ALA A 204 9.53 4.21 30.43
N GLN A 205 9.88 4.49 31.69
CA GLN A 205 10.48 3.49 32.60
C GLN A 205 9.55 2.29 32.83
N TRP A 206 8.24 2.53 33.04
CA TRP A 206 7.29 1.45 33.23
C TRP A 206 7.11 0.58 31.99
N PHE A 207 7.11 1.16 30.78
CA PHE A 207 7.04 0.38 29.54
C PHE A 207 8.30 -0.46 29.29
N GLN A 208 9.48 0.07 29.61
CA GLN A 208 10.72 -0.71 29.62
C GLN A 208 10.60 -1.87 30.62
N ARG A 209 10.09 -1.59 31.82
CA ARG A 209 9.91 -2.59 32.87
C ARG A 209 8.92 -3.69 32.46
N THR A 210 7.87 -3.38 31.71
CA THR A 210 6.96 -4.39 31.12
C THR A 210 7.72 -5.41 30.30
N ARG A 211 8.63 -4.97 29.40
CA ARG A 211 9.46 -5.87 28.59
C ARG A 211 10.46 -6.66 29.42
N GLU A 212 11.09 -6.02 30.40
CA GLU A 212 12.00 -6.70 31.33
C GLU A 212 11.31 -7.81 32.12
N LEU A 213 10.09 -7.57 32.60
CA LEU A 213 9.31 -8.54 33.37
C LEU A 213 8.85 -9.71 32.49
N ALA A 214 8.39 -9.44 31.27
CA ALA A 214 8.07 -10.50 30.32
C ALA A 214 9.31 -11.35 30.00
N LYS A 215 10.46 -10.71 29.76
CA LYS A 215 11.75 -11.40 29.55
C LYS A 215 12.21 -12.21 30.76
N ALA A 216 11.87 -11.77 31.98
CA ALA A 216 12.15 -12.51 33.21
C ALA A 216 11.25 -13.74 33.43
N GLY A 217 10.27 -13.98 32.54
CA GLY A 217 9.42 -15.16 32.58
C GLY A 217 8.09 -14.98 33.30
N PHE A 218 7.67 -13.74 33.61
CA PHE A 218 6.28 -13.48 33.99
C PHE A 218 5.36 -13.65 32.78
N ALA A 219 4.11 -14.08 33.00
CA ALA A 219 3.21 -14.33 31.88
C ALA A 219 2.84 -13.02 31.17
N ASP A 220 3.01 -13.01 29.84
CA ASP A 220 2.59 -11.93 28.96
C ASP A 220 1.48 -12.42 28.01
N SER A 221 0.37 -12.87 28.60
CA SER A 221 -0.72 -13.53 27.87
C SER A 221 -1.42 -12.62 26.84
N LEU A 222 -1.26 -11.29 26.95
CA LEU A 222 -1.81 -10.29 26.03
C LEU A 222 -0.75 -9.70 25.07
N GLY A 223 0.52 -10.08 25.18
CA GLY A 223 1.59 -9.49 24.36
C GLY A 223 1.88 -8.01 24.66
N LEU A 224 1.68 -7.57 25.90
CA LEU A 224 1.87 -6.18 26.33
C LEU A 224 3.33 -5.76 26.26
N ALA A 225 4.28 -6.69 26.31
CA ALA A 225 5.69 -6.36 26.07
C ALA A 225 5.90 -5.82 24.66
N ALA A 226 5.29 -6.43 23.65
CA ALA A 226 5.29 -5.92 22.28
C ALA A 226 4.54 -4.59 22.15
N GLU A 227 3.35 -4.48 22.75
CA GLU A 227 2.54 -3.26 22.70
C GLU A 227 3.24 -2.06 23.38
N SER A 228 4.07 -2.32 24.40
CA SER A 228 4.76 -1.28 25.18
C SER A 228 5.65 -0.36 24.34
N TYR A 229 6.17 -0.82 23.19
CA TYR A 229 7.02 -0.01 22.30
C TYR A 229 6.30 1.24 21.80
N GLY A 230 5.06 1.12 21.33
CA GLY A 230 4.29 2.26 20.83
C GLY A 230 3.95 3.26 21.93
N TRP A 231 3.64 2.77 23.13
CA TRP A 231 3.32 3.63 24.27
C TRP A 231 4.55 4.36 24.83
N GLU A 232 5.71 3.70 24.88
CA GLU A 232 6.99 4.33 25.23
C GLU A 232 7.40 5.36 24.17
N GLY A 233 7.27 5.02 22.88
CA GLY A 233 7.56 5.94 21.78
C GLY A 233 6.72 7.21 21.88
N ARG A 234 5.44 7.08 22.26
CA ARG A 234 4.56 8.21 22.54
C ARG A 234 5.03 9.04 23.74
N ALA A 235 5.54 8.41 24.81
CA ALA A 235 6.06 9.12 25.97
C ALA A 235 7.32 9.93 25.61
N GLU A 236 8.25 9.35 24.85
CA GLU A 236 9.46 10.03 24.37
C GLU A 236 9.14 11.16 23.39
N TRP A 237 8.21 10.94 22.47
CA TRP A 237 7.74 11.99 21.56
C TRP A 237 7.13 13.18 22.30
N LYS A 238 6.33 12.96 23.35
CA LYS A 238 5.76 14.04 24.16
C LYS A 238 6.80 14.82 24.98
N GLN A 239 8.01 14.29 25.13
CA GLN A 239 9.15 14.96 25.73
C GLN A 239 10.05 15.66 24.70
N ASP A 240 9.69 15.67 23.41
CA ASP A 240 10.51 16.19 22.31
C ASP A 240 11.84 15.41 22.13
N HIS A 241 11.81 14.09 22.35
CA HIS A 241 12.93 13.17 22.09
C HIS A 241 12.67 12.27 20.86
N PRO A 242 12.62 12.83 19.64
CA PRO A 242 12.32 12.06 18.43
C PRO A 242 13.35 10.94 18.16
N GLU A 243 14.60 11.13 18.55
CA GLU A 243 15.68 10.15 18.40
C GLU A 243 15.48 8.90 19.27
N ARG A 244 14.75 9.03 20.39
CA ARG A 244 14.35 7.89 21.24
C ARG A 244 13.02 7.29 20.79
N ALA A 245 12.09 8.12 20.36
CA ALA A 245 10.78 7.67 19.89
C ALA A 245 10.84 6.87 18.58
N ALA A 246 11.69 7.28 17.62
CA ALA A 246 11.80 6.64 16.31
C ALA A 246 12.14 5.13 16.37
N PRO A 247 13.19 4.67 17.08
CA PRO A 247 13.48 3.24 17.17
C PRO A 247 12.37 2.45 17.89
N LEU A 248 11.62 3.06 18.82
CA LEU A 248 10.51 2.40 19.50
C LEU A 248 9.35 2.13 18.52
N PHE A 249 8.95 3.14 17.73
CA PHE A 249 7.94 2.93 16.69
C PHE A 249 8.41 1.98 15.58
N MET A 250 9.71 1.96 15.26
CA MET A 250 10.26 0.97 14.32
C MET A 250 10.18 -0.46 14.85
N ASN A 251 10.45 -0.69 16.15
CA ASN A 251 10.24 -2.00 16.77
C ASN A 251 8.76 -2.41 16.74
N GLN A 252 7.85 -1.48 17.06
CA GLN A 252 6.40 -1.72 16.95
C GLN A 252 6.01 -2.15 15.52
N LEU A 253 6.50 -1.43 14.50
CA LEU A 253 6.23 -1.77 13.11
C LEU A 253 6.88 -3.10 12.69
N ALA A 254 8.09 -3.40 13.16
CA ALA A 254 8.79 -4.65 12.86
C ALA A 254 8.09 -5.89 13.44
N LEU A 255 7.35 -5.70 14.54
CA LEU A 255 6.47 -6.72 15.15
C LEU A 255 5.16 -6.93 14.38
N GLY A 256 4.85 -6.08 13.40
CA GLY A 256 3.66 -6.19 12.54
C GLY A 256 2.53 -5.24 12.87
N ASP A 257 2.69 -4.31 13.83
CA ASP A 257 1.65 -3.34 14.17
C ASP A 257 1.72 -2.10 13.27
N ALA A 258 0.79 -2.03 12.31
CA ALA A 258 0.70 -0.97 11.31
C ALA A 258 0.38 0.42 11.89
N SER A 259 -0.16 0.51 13.11
CA SER A 259 -0.46 1.81 13.75
C SER A 259 0.80 2.67 13.97
N ALA A 260 1.98 2.05 14.00
CA ALA A 260 3.27 2.72 14.04
C ALA A 260 3.53 3.61 12.81
N VAL A 261 2.97 3.28 11.63
CA VAL A 261 3.16 4.04 10.39
C VAL A 261 2.68 5.49 10.56
N VAL A 262 1.54 5.67 11.22
CA VAL A 262 0.97 6.99 11.53
C VAL A 262 1.81 7.68 12.62
N SER A 263 2.20 6.95 13.66
CA SER A 263 3.00 7.49 14.77
C SER A 263 4.36 8.03 14.32
N LEU A 264 5.02 7.38 13.36
CA LEU A 264 6.29 7.84 12.78
C LEU A 264 6.16 9.20 12.08
N LYS A 265 5.00 9.54 11.50
CA LYS A 265 4.78 10.86 10.87
C LYS A 265 4.84 11.99 11.90
N ALA A 266 4.51 11.71 13.17
CA ALA A 266 4.55 12.70 14.24
C ALA A 266 5.99 13.17 14.57
N LEU A 267 7.00 12.41 14.15
CA LEU A 267 8.42 12.71 14.38
C LEU A 267 9.05 13.55 13.25
N ILE A 268 8.34 13.75 12.13
CA ILE A 268 8.88 14.47 10.98
C ILE A 268 8.73 15.98 11.20
N PRO A 269 9.83 16.74 11.26
CA PRO A 269 9.75 18.19 11.33
C PRO A 269 9.24 18.80 10.02
N ASP A 270 8.73 20.02 10.10
CA ASP A 270 8.38 20.87 8.95
C ASP A 270 7.36 20.21 7.99
N ARG A 271 6.54 19.28 8.48
CA ARG A 271 5.45 18.71 7.69
C ARG A 271 4.22 19.60 7.78
N GLU A 272 3.44 19.63 6.71
CA GLU A 272 2.12 20.26 6.76
C GLU A 272 1.18 19.46 7.69
N PRO A 273 0.33 20.11 8.48
CA PRO A 273 -0.73 19.43 9.19
C PRO A 273 -1.72 18.88 8.17
N ALA A 274 -2.05 17.60 8.28
CA ALA A 274 -3.21 17.06 7.58
C ALA A 274 -4.45 17.38 8.44
N SER A 275 -5.38 18.16 7.89
CA SER A 275 -6.61 18.58 8.58
C SER A 275 -7.34 17.37 9.16
N GLY A 276 -7.73 17.45 10.44
CA GLY A 276 -8.49 16.42 11.14
C GLY A 276 -7.68 15.27 11.75
N LEU A 277 -6.36 15.24 11.59
CA LEU A 277 -5.49 14.30 12.33
C LEU A 277 -5.07 14.93 13.67
N LEU A 278 -5.56 14.34 14.78
CA LEU A 278 -5.31 14.78 16.16
C LEU A 278 -3.82 14.73 16.55
N ASN A 279 -3.27 15.85 17.05
CA ASN A 279 -1.89 16.08 17.51
C ASN A 279 -0.84 16.49 16.46
N TYR A 280 -1.24 17.15 15.36
CA TYR A 280 -0.36 17.36 14.20
C TYR A 280 0.21 18.77 14.01
N GLY A 281 0.48 19.50 15.09
CA GLY A 281 0.93 20.91 15.05
C GLY A 281 -0.26 21.88 14.95
N PRO A 282 -0.01 23.19 14.78
CA PRO A 282 -1.08 24.17 14.63
C PRO A 282 -1.80 23.93 13.30
N GLU A 283 -3.13 23.91 13.36
CA GLU A 283 -4.01 23.65 12.20
C GLU A 283 -3.80 24.70 11.10
N PRO A 284 -4.06 24.38 9.82
CA PRO A 284 -3.90 25.33 8.72
C PRO A 284 -4.62 26.66 8.98
N GLU A 285 -5.83 26.63 9.54
CA GLU A 285 -6.63 27.83 9.87
C GLU A 285 -6.03 28.65 11.02
N GLU A 286 -5.24 28.03 11.90
CA GLU A 286 -4.49 28.74 12.94
C GLU A 286 -3.25 29.41 12.34
N ARG A 287 -2.52 28.71 11.46
CA ARG A 287 -1.34 29.24 10.78
C ARG A 287 -1.66 30.42 9.86
N GLU A 288 -2.85 30.43 9.25
CA GLU A 288 -3.31 31.55 8.42
C GLU A 288 -3.47 32.85 9.21
N LYS A 289 -3.76 32.75 10.52
CA LYS A 289 -3.93 33.90 11.42
C LYS A 289 -2.61 34.43 11.99
N TRP A 290 -1.49 33.74 11.73
CA TRP A 290 -0.19 34.14 12.25
C TRP A 290 0.36 35.36 11.52
N THR A 291 0.99 36.23 12.32
CA THR A 291 1.83 37.32 11.82
C THR A 291 3.06 36.77 11.08
N ASP A 292 3.69 37.59 10.24
CA ASP A 292 4.92 37.20 9.54
C ASP A 292 6.07 36.86 10.50
N GLU A 293 6.11 37.51 11.67
CA GLU A 293 7.09 37.22 12.73
C GLU A 293 6.89 35.80 13.28
N GLN A 294 5.65 35.44 13.65
CA GLN A 294 5.32 34.10 14.17
C GLN A 294 5.61 33.00 13.14
N LYS A 295 5.34 33.26 11.85
CA LYS A 295 5.68 32.32 10.76
C LYS A 295 7.19 32.09 10.68
N ARG A 296 8.00 33.14 10.80
CA ARG A 296 9.47 33.03 10.80
C ARG A 296 10.00 32.30 12.02
N GLU A 297 9.44 32.57 13.21
CA GLU A 297 9.84 31.89 14.45
C GLU A 297 9.58 30.38 14.37
N GLU A 298 8.39 29.98 13.91
CA GLU A 298 8.07 28.57 13.73
C GLU A 298 8.96 27.93 12.63
N GLU A 299 9.20 28.62 11.52
CA GLU A 299 10.12 28.15 10.48
C GLU A 299 11.55 27.93 11.01
N GLN A 300 12.05 28.83 11.85
CA GLN A 300 13.36 28.69 12.49
C GLN A 300 13.39 27.49 13.44
N LYS A 301 12.32 27.28 14.21
CA LYS A 301 12.18 26.14 15.12
C LYS A 301 12.16 24.81 14.37
N GLU A 302 11.37 24.71 13.31
CA GLU A 302 11.31 23.50 12.47
C GLU A 302 12.64 23.27 11.73
N THR A 303 13.31 24.33 11.29
CA THR A 303 14.67 24.26 10.72
C THR A 303 15.69 23.75 11.75
N ALA A 304 15.61 24.16 13.01
CA ALA A 304 16.47 23.67 14.07
C ALA A 304 16.25 22.18 14.33
N LYS A 305 15.00 21.72 14.36
CA LYS A 305 14.66 20.30 14.47
C LYS A 305 15.16 19.48 13.29
N LEU A 306 15.04 20.00 12.06
CA LEU A 306 15.60 19.35 10.87
C LEU A 306 17.12 19.20 10.98
N LYS A 307 17.84 20.19 11.51
CA LYS A 307 19.30 20.07 11.74
C LYS A 307 19.65 18.97 12.73
N VAL A 308 18.86 18.80 13.79
CA VAL A 308 19.02 17.68 14.73
C VAL A 308 18.73 16.34 14.03
N ALA A 309 17.61 16.25 13.31
CA ALA A 309 17.23 15.05 12.55
C ALA A 309 18.27 14.68 11.48
N ALA A 310 18.96 15.65 10.89
CA ALA A 310 20.01 15.41 9.91
C ALA A 310 21.25 14.73 10.51
N GLN A 311 21.51 14.87 11.81
CA GLN A 311 22.64 14.21 12.48
C GLN A 311 22.31 12.75 12.84
N ASP A 312 21.08 12.48 13.28
CA ASP A 312 20.64 11.13 13.60
C ASP A 312 20.36 10.30 12.33
N PRO A 313 20.98 9.10 12.15
CA PRO A 313 20.80 8.29 10.95
C PRO A 313 19.36 7.86 10.67
N LEU A 314 18.59 7.52 11.71
CA LEU A 314 17.23 7.03 11.54
C LEU A 314 16.28 8.18 11.19
N LEU A 315 16.36 9.28 11.93
CA LEU A 315 15.56 10.48 11.65
C LEU A 315 15.89 11.05 10.26
N ARG A 316 17.17 11.05 9.86
CA ARG A 316 17.60 11.47 8.51
C ARG A 316 16.93 10.63 7.42
N ARG A 317 16.90 9.30 7.57
CA ARG A 317 16.20 8.40 6.65
C ARG A 317 14.70 8.71 6.61
N LEU A 318 14.08 8.86 7.78
CA LEU A 318 12.65 9.15 7.93
C LEU A 318 12.24 10.48 7.26
N VAL A 319 12.99 11.56 7.49
CA VAL A 319 12.74 12.86 6.85
C VAL A 319 12.90 12.76 5.34
N THR A 320 13.95 12.08 4.86
CA THR A 320 14.22 11.93 3.43
C THR A 320 13.09 11.18 2.71
N VAL A 321 12.65 10.04 3.26
CA VAL A 321 11.57 9.26 2.64
C VAL A 321 10.21 9.95 2.77
N HIS A 322 9.96 10.71 3.85
CA HIS A 322 8.75 11.51 3.94
C HIS A 322 8.74 12.61 2.88
N ILE A 323 9.85 13.33 2.69
CA ILE A 323 9.93 14.36 1.65
C ILE A 323 9.63 13.75 0.29
N LEU A 324 10.22 12.60 -0.05
CA LEU A 324 9.93 11.90 -1.30
C LEU A 324 8.47 11.46 -1.43
N ALA A 325 7.88 10.93 -0.36
CA ALA A 325 6.49 10.47 -0.37
C ALA A 325 5.48 11.63 -0.47
N THR A 326 5.87 12.84 -0.08
CA THR A 326 5.04 14.05 -0.19
C THR A 326 5.45 14.98 -1.33
N ALA A 327 6.56 14.68 -2.02
CA ALA A 327 6.99 15.42 -3.19
C ALA A 327 6.03 15.03 -4.33
N VAL A 328 4.96 15.80 -4.48
CA VAL A 328 3.98 15.64 -5.55
C VAL A 328 4.73 15.56 -6.87
N SER A 329 4.57 14.45 -7.59
CA SER A 329 4.93 14.43 -9.01
C SER A 329 4.03 15.46 -9.69
N PRO A 330 4.57 16.57 -10.23
CA PRO A 330 3.76 17.69 -10.72
C PRO A 330 2.70 17.31 -11.76
N ASP A 331 2.85 16.14 -12.39
CA ASP A 331 2.08 15.74 -13.57
C ASP A 331 0.90 14.80 -13.28
N TYR A 332 0.76 14.24 -12.07
CA TYR A 332 -0.29 13.24 -11.80
C TYR A 332 -1.62 13.84 -11.29
N TYR A 333 -1.57 15.01 -10.67
CA TYR A 333 -2.78 15.71 -10.20
C TYR A 333 -2.78 17.14 -10.71
N TYR A 334 -3.41 17.32 -11.88
CA TYR A 334 -3.86 18.64 -12.31
C TYR A 334 -4.85 19.20 -11.28
N THR A 335 -4.37 20.11 -10.44
CA THR A 335 -5.20 21.21 -9.92
C THR A 335 -4.45 22.51 -10.17
N GLU A 336 -4.85 23.24 -11.21
CA GLU A 336 -4.32 24.58 -11.56
C GLU A 336 -4.59 25.66 -10.48
N GLY A 337 -5.02 25.28 -9.27
CA GLY A 337 -5.39 26.20 -8.19
C GLY A 337 -4.51 26.18 -6.94
N LEU A 338 -3.55 25.24 -6.81
CA LEU A 338 -2.77 25.05 -5.57
C LEU A 338 -1.30 25.48 -5.67
N LYS A 339 -0.93 26.36 -6.61
CA LYS A 339 0.39 27.00 -6.61
C LYS A 339 0.46 28.08 -5.52
N LYS A 340 0.40 27.69 -4.25
CA LYS A 340 1.03 28.49 -3.19
C LYS A 340 2.55 28.35 -3.39
N PRO A 341 3.37 29.35 -3.07
CA PRO A 341 4.82 29.18 -3.01
C PRO A 341 5.11 28.27 -1.80
N GLU A 342 4.92 26.97 -1.99
CA GLU A 342 5.26 25.97 -1.00
C GLU A 342 6.73 26.14 -0.65
N VAL A 343 7.02 26.13 0.66
CA VAL A 343 8.37 25.94 1.15
C VAL A 343 8.96 24.74 0.40
N ASN A 344 10.02 24.96 -0.37
CA ASN A 344 10.70 23.88 -1.06
C ASN A 344 11.43 23.01 -0.02
N ARG A 345 10.69 22.08 0.61
CA ARG A 345 11.18 21.19 1.67
C ARG A 345 12.41 20.42 1.21
N SER A 346 12.42 19.99 -0.04
CA SER A 346 13.54 19.30 -0.68
C SER A 346 14.80 20.17 -0.71
N ALA A 347 14.71 21.43 -1.15
CA ALA A 347 15.85 22.35 -1.16
C ALA A 347 16.34 22.70 0.26
N ARG A 348 15.42 22.94 1.20
CA ARG A 348 15.76 23.18 2.61
C ARG A 348 16.52 21.98 3.20
N TRP A 349 16.01 20.77 2.97
CA TRP A 349 16.62 19.54 3.45
C TRP A 349 18.02 19.32 2.86
N PHE A 350 18.20 19.53 1.56
CA PHE A 350 19.52 19.43 0.93
C PHE A 350 20.53 20.40 1.54
N ASN A 351 20.15 21.66 1.74
CA ASN A 351 21.02 22.65 2.36
C ASN A 351 21.46 22.20 3.76
N ILE A 352 20.54 21.63 4.54
CA ILE A 352 20.83 21.12 5.89
C ILE A 352 21.78 19.90 5.82
N ILE A 353 21.54 18.95 4.92
CA ILE A 353 22.39 17.77 4.75
C ILE A 353 23.81 18.15 4.32
N GLN A 354 23.95 19.12 3.41
CA GLN A 354 25.27 19.63 3.00
C GLN A 354 25.99 20.32 4.18
N GLN A 355 25.30 21.14 4.96
CA GLN A 355 25.86 21.80 6.14
C GLN A 355 26.23 20.82 7.25
N ALA A 356 25.52 19.70 7.36
CA ALA A 356 25.79 18.67 8.36
C ALA A 356 27.15 17.97 8.15
N ASN A 357 27.74 18.06 6.94
CA ASN A 357 29.07 17.54 6.59
C ASN A 357 29.31 16.10 7.07
N LEU A 358 28.36 15.22 6.74
CA LEU A 358 28.32 13.84 7.20
C LEU A 358 29.33 12.97 6.43
N SER A 359 30.06 12.11 7.13
CA SER A 359 31.01 11.17 6.52
C SER A 359 30.32 9.99 5.82
N ARG A 360 29.10 9.66 6.22
CA ARG A 360 28.28 8.59 5.66
C ARG A 360 26.81 8.99 5.70
N ILE A 361 26.10 8.62 4.65
CA ILE A 361 24.65 8.80 4.52
C ILE A 361 24.04 7.45 4.13
N GLU A 362 23.21 6.91 5.00
CA GLU A 362 22.40 5.72 4.75
C GLU A 362 21.36 6.02 3.67
N ASP A 363 21.09 5.03 2.82
CA ASP A 363 20.07 5.13 1.78
C ASP A 363 20.26 6.38 0.88
N ALA A 364 21.52 6.75 0.59
CA ALA A 364 21.87 7.96 -0.16
C ALA A 364 21.17 8.05 -1.53
N GLU A 365 20.80 6.93 -2.14
CA GLU A 365 20.01 6.90 -3.38
C GLU A 365 18.67 7.62 -3.27
N TYR A 366 18.08 7.73 -2.06
CA TYR A 366 16.83 8.45 -1.84
C TYR A 366 17.03 9.97 -1.93
N LEU A 367 18.17 10.49 -1.44
CA LEU A 367 18.58 11.87 -1.77
C LEU A 367 18.79 12.01 -3.29
N GLY A 368 19.32 10.98 -3.94
CA GLY A 368 19.44 10.94 -5.39
C GLY A 368 18.10 11.05 -6.13
N TRP A 369 17.05 10.42 -5.61
CA TRP A 369 15.69 10.58 -6.13
C TRP A 369 15.14 11.99 -5.93
N ILE A 370 15.42 12.65 -4.80
CA ILE A 370 15.03 14.05 -4.60
C ILE A 370 15.71 14.94 -5.65
N SER A 371 17.01 14.74 -5.91
CA SER A 371 17.74 15.46 -6.97
C SER A 371 17.16 15.16 -8.36
N TYR A 372 16.80 13.89 -8.63
CA TYR A 372 16.18 13.50 -9.90
C TYR A 372 14.86 14.23 -10.13
N ASN A 373 14.00 14.33 -9.11
CA ASN A 373 12.70 15.02 -9.18
C ASN A 373 12.85 16.52 -9.44
N GLN A 374 13.96 17.12 -9.00
CA GLN A 374 14.31 18.53 -9.26
C GLN A 374 14.97 18.75 -10.63
N GLY A 375 15.22 17.68 -11.40
CA GLY A 375 15.95 17.73 -12.67
C GLY A 375 17.48 17.81 -12.52
N ASP A 376 18.02 17.73 -11.30
CA ASP A 376 19.46 17.66 -11.05
C ASP A 376 19.97 16.22 -11.18
N TYR A 377 20.16 15.78 -12.42
CA TYR A 377 20.64 14.43 -12.71
C TYR A 377 22.12 14.22 -12.33
N LYS A 378 22.91 15.29 -12.22
CA LYS A 378 24.31 15.20 -11.77
C LYS A 378 24.35 14.95 -10.26
N GLY A 379 23.56 15.68 -9.49
CA GLY A 379 23.35 15.41 -8.06
C GLY A 379 22.79 14.01 -7.83
N ALA A 380 21.81 13.59 -8.63
CA ALA A 380 21.25 12.23 -8.55
C ALA A 380 22.32 11.14 -8.74
N ALA A 381 23.22 11.31 -9.72
CA ALA A 381 24.33 10.40 -9.95
C ALA A 381 25.33 10.41 -8.78
N HIS A 382 25.67 11.59 -8.25
CA HIS A 382 26.57 11.73 -7.11
C HIS A 382 26.04 11.01 -5.86
N TRP A 383 24.76 11.21 -5.52
CA TRP A 383 24.13 10.53 -4.39
C TRP A 383 24.06 9.02 -4.57
N LEU A 384 23.86 8.55 -5.80
CA LEU A 384 23.88 7.13 -6.13
C LEU A 384 25.29 6.52 -5.95
N GLU A 385 26.37 7.26 -6.21
CA GLU A 385 27.74 6.80 -5.95
C GLU A 385 28.05 6.64 -4.46
N LEU A 386 27.37 7.41 -3.60
CA LEU A 386 27.47 7.31 -2.14
C LEU A 386 26.60 6.19 -1.55
N SER A 387 25.67 5.63 -2.33
CA SER A 387 24.84 4.50 -1.94
C SER A 387 25.60 3.17 -2.04
N LYS A 388 25.10 2.13 -1.37
CA LYS A 388 25.52 0.74 -1.63
C LYS A 388 25.23 0.31 -3.08
N GLY A 389 24.21 0.91 -3.71
CA GLY A 389 23.90 0.74 -5.13
C GLY A 389 23.15 -0.55 -5.49
N ASP A 390 22.71 -1.34 -4.50
CA ASP A 390 22.08 -2.65 -4.67
C ASP A 390 20.60 -2.71 -4.26
N SER A 391 20.08 -1.66 -3.61
CA SER A 391 18.64 -1.55 -3.31
C SER A 391 17.81 -1.42 -4.59
N ALA A 392 16.53 -1.80 -4.52
CA ALA A 392 15.65 -1.67 -5.69
C ALA A 392 15.51 -0.20 -6.14
N ALA A 393 15.44 0.74 -5.19
CA ALA A 393 15.43 2.17 -5.47
C ALA A 393 16.74 2.66 -6.13
N ALA A 394 17.89 2.17 -5.69
CA ALA A 394 19.19 2.52 -6.27
C ALA A 394 19.35 1.97 -7.70
N LEU A 395 18.98 0.69 -7.92
CA LEU A 395 18.99 0.08 -9.25
C LEU A 395 18.04 0.80 -10.21
N TRP A 396 16.87 1.18 -9.71
CA TRP A 396 15.90 1.94 -10.49
C TRP A 396 16.44 3.33 -10.87
N LEU A 397 17.00 4.08 -9.92
CA LEU A 397 17.62 5.38 -10.20
C LEU A 397 18.75 5.25 -11.23
N LYS A 398 19.59 4.23 -11.08
CA LYS A 398 20.66 3.89 -12.02
C LYS A 398 20.13 3.65 -13.43
N ALA A 399 19.04 2.88 -13.56
CA ALA A 399 18.42 2.60 -14.85
C ALA A 399 17.87 3.87 -15.51
N LYS A 400 17.25 4.79 -14.75
CA LYS A 400 16.80 6.09 -15.25
C LYS A 400 17.96 6.94 -15.77
N LEU A 401 19.06 7.03 -15.00
CA LEU A 401 20.25 7.76 -15.41
C LEU A 401 20.92 7.16 -16.66
N GLN A 402 20.96 5.83 -16.77
CA GLN A 402 21.44 5.13 -17.97
C GLN A 402 20.57 5.40 -19.19
N LEU A 403 19.24 5.36 -19.03
CA LEU A 403 18.29 5.71 -20.10
C LEU A 403 18.54 7.14 -20.60
N ARG A 404 18.67 8.08 -19.66
CA ARG A 404 18.99 9.49 -19.95
C ARG A 404 20.34 9.68 -20.66
N ALA A 405 21.30 8.79 -20.42
CA ALA A 405 22.59 8.79 -21.08
C ALA A 405 22.57 8.06 -22.46
N GLY A 406 21.40 7.60 -22.93
CA GLY A 406 21.26 6.85 -24.18
C GLY A 406 21.73 5.39 -24.09
N LYS A 407 22.02 4.88 -22.88
CA LYS A 407 22.51 3.52 -22.65
C LYS A 407 21.33 2.55 -22.48
N PHE A 408 20.52 2.40 -23.52
CA PHE A 408 19.25 1.64 -23.47
C PHE A 408 19.42 0.19 -23.02
N ALA A 409 20.47 -0.49 -23.50
CA ALA A 409 20.72 -1.88 -23.14
C ALA A 409 21.04 -2.05 -21.64
N ASP A 410 21.92 -1.20 -21.12
CA ASP A 410 22.29 -1.18 -19.71
C ASP A 410 21.10 -0.79 -18.82
N ALA A 411 20.31 0.20 -19.26
CA ALA A 411 19.10 0.63 -18.58
C ALA A 411 18.09 -0.52 -18.45
N THR A 412 17.83 -1.26 -19.54
CA THR A 412 16.92 -2.42 -19.50
C THR A 412 17.43 -3.50 -18.55
N ASN A 413 18.73 -3.83 -18.60
CA ASN A 413 19.31 -4.87 -17.75
C ASN A 413 19.28 -4.47 -16.27
N THR A 414 19.60 -3.21 -15.97
CA THR A 414 19.58 -2.69 -14.60
C THR A 414 18.15 -2.61 -14.07
N MET A 415 17.19 -2.16 -14.89
CA MET A 415 15.78 -2.11 -14.51
C MET A 415 15.19 -3.51 -14.29
N ALA A 416 15.59 -4.50 -15.09
CA ALA A 416 15.20 -5.89 -14.87
C ALA A 416 15.68 -6.41 -13.51
N ARG A 417 16.90 -6.04 -13.08
CA ARG A 417 17.40 -6.36 -11.73
C ARG A 417 16.61 -5.64 -10.64
N ALA A 418 16.21 -4.38 -10.86
CA ALA A 418 15.38 -3.64 -9.91
C ALA A 418 14.04 -4.35 -9.67
N VAL A 419 13.33 -4.70 -10.76
CA VAL A 419 12.06 -5.44 -10.70
C VAL A 419 12.23 -6.80 -10.02
N GLU A 420 13.31 -7.53 -10.30
CA GLU A 420 13.58 -8.81 -9.65
C GLU A 420 13.87 -8.66 -8.15
N THR A 421 14.60 -7.61 -7.77
CA THR A 421 14.89 -7.30 -6.36
C THR A 421 13.61 -7.00 -5.58
N MET A 422 12.63 -6.32 -6.19
CA MET A 422 11.34 -6.07 -5.55
C MET A 422 10.51 -7.34 -5.35
N LYS A 423 10.68 -8.37 -6.18
CA LYS A 423 9.97 -9.64 -6.05
C LYS A 423 10.58 -10.55 -4.97
N THR A 424 11.90 -10.48 -4.81
CA THR A 424 12.67 -11.46 -4.03
C THR A 424 13.11 -10.94 -2.67
N SER A 425 13.23 -9.62 -2.50
CA SER A 425 13.73 -9.03 -1.25
C SER A 425 12.66 -9.02 -0.14
N PRO A 426 13.01 -9.42 1.09
CA PRO A 426 12.14 -9.30 2.27
C PRO A 426 11.65 -7.88 2.57
N ALA A 427 12.32 -6.87 2.02
CA ALA A 427 11.90 -5.47 2.10
C ALA A 427 10.55 -5.21 1.41
N TYR A 428 10.21 -6.00 0.39
CA TYR A 428 9.04 -5.77 -0.47
C TYR A 428 8.07 -6.96 -0.50
N THR A 429 8.38 -8.10 0.11
CA THR A 429 7.46 -9.24 0.24
C THR A 429 6.57 -9.09 1.48
N SER A 430 5.24 -9.27 1.36
CA SER A 430 4.29 -9.30 2.49
C SER A 430 4.60 -10.40 3.50
N ARG A 431 4.44 -10.10 4.80
CA ARG A 431 4.29 -11.11 5.85
C ARG A 431 2.81 -11.31 6.14
N GLU A 432 2.45 -12.44 6.74
CA GLU A 432 1.12 -12.66 7.30
C GLU A 432 0.78 -11.51 8.27
N GLY A 433 -0.39 -10.89 8.10
CA GLY A 433 -0.81 -9.69 8.85
C GLY A 433 -0.30 -8.34 8.34
N GLU A 434 0.56 -8.28 7.31
CA GLU A 434 1.03 -7.03 6.66
C GLU A 434 0.30 -6.73 5.34
N GLU A 435 -0.96 -7.17 5.20
CA GLU A 435 -1.73 -7.03 3.95
C GLU A 435 -1.94 -5.56 3.54
N TRP A 436 -2.00 -4.64 4.51
CA TRP A 436 -2.09 -3.19 4.29
C TRP A 436 -0.97 -2.66 3.37
N ALA A 437 0.23 -3.25 3.42
CA ALA A 437 1.37 -2.82 2.61
C ALA A 437 1.37 -3.40 1.20
N THR A 438 0.47 -4.35 0.90
CA THR A 438 0.38 -4.94 -0.44
C THR A 438 -0.25 -3.99 -1.45
N GLU A 439 -1.14 -3.10 -1.00
CA GLU A 439 -1.80 -2.12 -1.88
C GLU A 439 -0.83 -1.03 -2.36
N ASP A 440 0.07 -0.54 -1.51
CA ASP A 440 1.10 0.41 -1.97
C ASP A 440 2.10 -0.24 -2.95
N LEU A 441 2.29 -1.57 -2.90
CA LEU A 441 3.17 -2.32 -3.82
C LEU A 441 2.48 -2.62 -5.16
N PHE A 442 1.23 -3.10 -5.09
CA PHE A 442 0.37 -3.50 -6.19
C PHE A 442 -1.03 -2.94 -5.94
N ALA A 443 -1.23 -1.67 -6.26
CA ALA A 443 -2.50 -0.99 -6.01
C ALA A 443 -3.66 -1.68 -6.75
N LYS A 444 -4.83 -1.70 -6.12
CA LYS A 444 -6.06 -2.25 -6.69
C LYS A 444 -6.76 -1.17 -7.53
N GLY A 445 -7.33 -1.58 -8.67
CA GLY A 445 -8.12 -0.70 -9.54
C GLY A 445 -7.25 0.11 -10.52
N GLU A 446 -7.59 1.39 -10.70
CA GLU A 446 -6.92 2.28 -11.67
C GLU A 446 -5.58 2.86 -11.18
N TYR A 447 -5.23 2.64 -9.91
CA TYR A 447 -4.01 3.13 -9.27
C TYR A 447 -2.86 2.12 -9.39
N TRP A 448 -1.61 2.61 -9.41
CA TRP A 448 -0.43 1.75 -9.60
C TRP A 448 0.53 1.91 -8.43
N GLY A 449 0.81 0.78 -7.77
CA GLY A 449 1.77 0.71 -6.68
C GLY A 449 3.22 0.77 -7.17
N PHE A 450 4.14 0.80 -6.22
CA PHE A 450 5.58 0.95 -6.47
C PHE A 450 6.13 -0.13 -7.42
N ALA A 451 5.75 -1.40 -7.25
CA ALA A 451 6.23 -2.51 -8.08
C ALA A 451 5.57 -2.55 -9.47
N SER A 452 4.30 -2.15 -9.56
CA SER A 452 3.62 -1.95 -10.85
C SER A 452 4.32 -0.88 -11.68
N ARG A 453 4.73 0.24 -11.07
CA ARG A 453 5.50 1.29 -11.76
C ARG A 453 6.86 0.81 -12.25
N ALA A 454 7.58 0.03 -11.45
CA ALA A 454 8.85 -0.54 -11.86
C ALA A 454 8.69 -1.49 -13.07
N SER A 455 7.58 -2.23 -13.09
CA SER A 455 7.21 -3.09 -14.23
C SER A 455 6.85 -2.25 -15.47
N GLY A 456 6.13 -1.14 -15.30
CA GLY A 456 5.81 -0.20 -16.37
C GLY A 456 7.06 0.36 -17.07
N ASP A 457 8.03 0.82 -16.29
CA ASP A 457 9.32 1.29 -16.77
C ASP A 457 10.10 0.23 -17.54
N LEU A 458 10.18 -0.99 -16.99
CA LEU A 458 10.84 -2.10 -17.67
C LEU A 458 10.10 -2.48 -18.96
N GLY A 459 8.76 -2.45 -18.95
CA GLY A 459 7.92 -2.67 -20.12
C GLY A 459 8.21 -1.64 -21.22
N GLY A 460 8.24 -0.36 -20.88
CA GLY A 460 8.60 0.73 -21.79
C GLY A 460 10.00 0.57 -22.38
N LEU A 461 11.00 0.29 -21.54
CA LEU A 461 12.38 0.02 -22.01
C LEU A 461 12.44 -1.16 -22.99
N ARG A 462 11.73 -2.26 -22.71
CA ARG A 462 11.67 -3.42 -23.61
C ARG A 462 10.96 -3.09 -24.92
N LEU A 463 9.91 -2.27 -24.90
CA LEU A 463 9.24 -1.80 -26.11
C LEU A 463 10.18 -0.99 -27.01
N THR A 464 10.98 -0.07 -26.44
CA THR A 464 11.96 0.70 -27.23
C THR A 464 13.02 -0.17 -27.90
N ARG A 465 13.28 -1.36 -27.34
CA ARG A 465 14.22 -2.36 -27.87
C ARG A 465 13.58 -3.39 -28.80
N ALA A 466 12.29 -3.27 -29.08
CA ALA A 466 11.50 -4.26 -29.82
C ALA A 466 11.41 -5.66 -29.18
N ASP A 467 11.64 -5.76 -27.86
CA ASP A 467 11.48 -6.99 -27.08
C ASP A 467 9.99 -7.21 -26.70
N PHE A 468 9.11 -7.23 -27.71
CA PHE A 468 7.66 -7.09 -27.53
C PHE A 468 6.99 -8.19 -26.69
N VAL A 469 7.47 -9.44 -26.77
CA VAL A 469 6.92 -10.54 -25.98
C VAL A 469 7.28 -10.36 -24.50
N GLN A 470 8.52 -9.94 -24.22
CA GLN A 470 8.98 -9.70 -22.85
C GLN A 470 8.37 -8.42 -22.28
N ALA A 471 8.10 -7.42 -23.11
CA ALA A 471 7.34 -6.24 -22.71
C ALA A 471 5.92 -6.60 -22.27
N LEU A 472 5.22 -7.42 -23.06
CA LEU A 472 3.90 -7.95 -22.68
C LEU A 472 3.97 -8.71 -21.35
N ASP A 473 4.93 -9.63 -21.20
CA ASP A 473 5.05 -10.45 -19.98
C ASP A 473 5.24 -9.59 -18.73
N VAL A 474 6.14 -8.60 -18.79
CA VAL A 474 6.42 -7.70 -17.67
C VAL A 474 5.20 -6.84 -17.32
N LEU A 475 4.54 -6.23 -18.30
CA LEU A 475 3.36 -5.38 -18.06
C LEU A 475 2.20 -6.20 -17.51
N PHE A 476 1.96 -7.38 -18.08
CA PHE A 476 0.90 -8.29 -17.66
C PHE A 476 1.10 -8.78 -16.21
N ARG A 477 2.32 -9.24 -15.87
CA ARG A 477 2.66 -9.65 -14.50
C ARG A 477 2.74 -8.49 -13.51
N GLY A 478 2.98 -7.28 -13.99
CA GLY A 478 2.97 -6.04 -13.21
C GLY A 478 1.57 -5.49 -12.91
N GLN A 479 0.51 -6.21 -13.32
CA GLN A 479 -0.90 -5.80 -13.19
C GLN A 479 -1.24 -4.51 -13.97
N LEU A 480 -0.47 -4.18 -15.01
CA LEU A 480 -0.72 -3.05 -15.91
C LEU A 480 -1.54 -3.51 -17.10
N TRP A 481 -2.82 -3.84 -16.86
CA TRP A 481 -3.68 -4.48 -17.85
C TRP A 481 -3.85 -3.65 -19.13
N GLU A 482 -4.09 -2.35 -19.03
CA GLU A 482 -4.33 -1.48 -20.20
C GLU A 482 -3.11 -1.45 -21.15
N ASP A 483 -1.91 -1.27 -20.59
CA ASP A 483 -0.66 -1.29 -21.36
C ASP A 483 -0.36 -2.69 -21.93
N ALA A 484 -0.59 -3.74 -21.14
CA ALA A 484 -0.44 -5.13 -21.59
C ALA A 484 -1.41 -5.46 -22.74
N ALA A 485 -2.67 -5.02 -22.64
CA ALA A 485 -3.69 -5.20 -23.66
C ALA A 485 -3.32 -4.45 -24.95
N PHE A 486 -2.81 -3.21 -24.84
CA PHE A 486 -2.29 -2.46 -25.99
C PHE A 486 -1.16 -3.22 -26.70
N VAL A 487 -0.16 -3.72 -25.95
CA VAL A 487 0.96 -4.48 -26.54
C VAL A 487 0.46 -5.77 -27.20
N ALA A 488 -0.42 -6.51 -26.52
CA ALA A 488 -1.03 -7.74 -27.03
C ALA A 488 -1.83 -7.51 -28.31
N GLU A 489 -2.61 -6.44 -28.38
CA GLU A 489 -3.54 -6.18 -29.48
C GLU A 489 -2.86 -5.49 -30.67
N ARG A 490 -1.99 -4.51 -30.42
CA ARG A 490 -1.49 -3.59 -31.45
C ARG A 490 -0.04 -3.82 -31.83
N VAL A 491 0.80 -4.24 -30.89
CA VAL A 491 2.25 -4.35 -31.12
C VAL A 491 2.65 -5.76 -31.56
N LEU A 492 2.17 -6.80 -30.86
CA LEU A 492 2.53 -8.19 -31.16
C LEU A 492 1.90 -8.69 -32.45
N THR A 493 2.54 -9.67 -33.09
CA THR A 493 1.87 -10.46 -34.15
C THR A 493 0.94 -11.50 -33.55
N THR A 494 -0.10 -11.90 -34.29
CA THR A 494 -1.06 -12.91 -33.82
C THR A 494 -0.40 -14.23 -33.43
N ASN A 495 0.61 -14.68 -34.17
CA ASN A 495 1.34 -15.92 -33.87
C ASN A 495 2.14 -15.82 -32.56
N ARG A 496 2.81 -14.69 -32.33
CA ARG A 496 3.56 -14.45 -31.08
C ARG A 496 2.63 -14.34 -29.88
N LEU A 497 1.50 -13.64 -30.02
CA LEU A 497 0.47 -13.60 -28.97
C LEU A 497 -0.09 -15.00 -28.67
N LYS A 498 -0.36 -15.81 -29.71
CA LYS A 498 -0.80 -17.19 -29.53
C LYS A 498 0.22 -18.02 -28.76
N GLN A 499 1.49 -17.98 -29.16
CA GLN A 499 2.57 -18.69 -28.47
C GLN A 499 2.69 -18.27 -26.99
N TYR A 500 2.56 -16.98 -26.70
CA TYR A 500 2.60 -16.46 -25.34
C TYR A 500 1.42 -17.00 -24.50
N VAL A 501 0.19 -16.88 -25.01
CA VAL A 501 -1.02 -17.36 -24.32
C VAL A 501 -1.01 -18.88 -24.12
N ASP A 502 -0.52 -19.64 -25.12
CA ASP A 502 -0.41 -21.10 -25.02
C ASP A 502 0.64 -21.53 -23.98
N ALA A 503 1.66 -20.70 -23.73
CA ALA A 503 2.71 -20.96 -22.76
C ALA A 503 2.38 -20.50 -21.33
N LEU A 504 1.27 -19.78 -21.13
CA LEU A 504 0.85 -19.38 -19.79
C LEU A 504 0.53 -20.61 -18.93
N PRO A 505 0.95 -20.62 -17.65
CA PRO A 505 0.60 -21.70 -16.74
C PRO A 505 -0.92 -21.80 -16.62
N LYS A 506 -1.44 -23.01 -16.42
CA LYS A 506 -2.85 -23.19 -16.07
C LYS A 506 -3.02 -22.75 -14.62
N THR A 507 -3.56 -21.56 -14.44
CA THR A 507 -3.92 -20.96 -13.14
C THR A 507 -5.39 -21.25 -12.85
N GLU A 508 -5.74 -21.46 -11.58
CA GLU A 508 -7.14 -21.44 -11.18
C GLU A 508 -7.67 -20.00 -11.28
N PRO A 509 -8.91 -19.80 -11.76
CA PRO A 509 -9.49 -18.46 -11.82
C PRO A 509 -9.54 -17.84 -10.42
N PRO A 510 -9.25 -16.54 -10.29
CA PRO A 510 -9.25 -15.88 -8.99
C PRO A 510 -10.65 -15.95 -8.34
N LYS A 511 -10.68 -16.12 -7.02
CA LYS A 511 -11.94 -16.19 -6.25
C LYS A 511 -12.70 -14.85 -6.26
N GLU A 512 -11.97 -13.74 -6.26
CA GLU A 512 -12.47 -12.37 -6.35
C GLU A 512 -11.60 -11.57 -7.34
N GLY A 513 -12.19 -10.60 -8.04
CA GLY A 513 -11.50 -9.78 -9.03
C GLY A 513 -11.60 -10.31 -10.47
N GLU A 514 -10.89 -9.64 -11.39
CA GLU A 514 -10.91 -9.99 -12.80
C GLU A 514 -9.94 -11.13 -13.14
N ASP A 515 -10.39 -12.06 -13.98
CA ASP A 515 -9.53 -13.10 -14.56
C ASP A 515 -8.78 -12.54 -15.79
N TYR A 516 -7.60 -11.98 -15.55
CA TYR A 516 -6.76 -11.38 -16.59
C TYR A 516 -6.25 -12.40 -17.62
N ASP A 517 -6.02 -13.67 -17.22
CA ASP A 517 -5.63 -14.74 -18.14
C ASP A 517 -6.75 -15.02 -19.14
N LYS A 518 -8.00 -15.03 -18.66
CA LYS A 518 -9.19 -15.11 -19.52
C LYS A 518 -9.37 -13.87 -20.39
N LYS A 519 -9.15 -12.67 -19.86
CA LYS A 519 -9.21 -11.42 -20.67
C LYS A 519 -8.17 -11.46 -21.80
N LEU A 520 -6.95 -11.95 -21.54
CA LEU A 520 -5.91 -12.08 -22.57
C LEU A 520 -6.25 -13.14 -23.63
N ARG A 521 -6.81 -14.30 -23.23
CA ARG A 521 -7.32 -15.32 -24.16
C ARG A 521 -8.45 -14.76 -25.04
N TYR A 522 -9.32 -13.95 -24.46
CA TYR A 522 -10.39 -13.26 -25.20
C TYR A 522 -9.83 -12.28 -26.25
N LEU A 523 -8.79 -11.49 -25.91
CA LEU A 523 -8.10 -10.61 -26.88
C LEU A 523 -7.49 -11.41 -28.04
N LEU A 524 -6.83 -12.54 -27.75
CA LEU A 524 -6.33 -13.44 -28.80
C LEU A 524 -7.48 -13.93 -29.71
N GLY A 525 -8.60 -14.36 -29.12
CA GLY A 525 -9.80 -14.77 -29.84
C GLY A 525 -10.31 -13.68 -30.80
N ARG A 526 -10.39 -12.43 -30.34
CA ARG A 526 -10.77 -11.27 -31.17
C ARG A 526 -9.83 -11.11 -32.37
N ARG A 527 -8.51 -11.16 -32.17
CA ARG A 527 -7.53 -11.00 -33.26
C ARG A 527 -7.62 -12.10 -34.32
N LEU A 528 -7.86 -13.35 -33.90
CA LEU A 528 -8.02 -14.50 -34.81
C LEU A 528 -9.27 -14.33 -35.69
N VAL A 529 -10.38 -13.85 -35.12
CA VAL A 529 -11.63 -13.57 -35.85
C VAL A 529 -11.44 -12.43 -36.84
N CYS A 530 -10.80 -11.33 -36.45
CA CYS A 530 -10.55 -10.19 -37.34
C CYS A 530 -9.68 -10.55 -38.55
N ARG A 531 -8.75 -11.51 -38.42
CA ARG A 531 -7.91 -11.99 -39.53
C ARG A 531 -8.54 -13.11 -40.38
N GLY A 532 -9.80 -13.47 -40.14
CA GLY A 532 -10.50 -14.49 -40.92
C GLY A 532 -10.07 -15.93 -40.62
N GLN A 533 -9.32 -16.17 -39.53
CA GLN A 533 -8.93 -17.50 -39.07
C GLN A 533 -10.07 -18.11 -38.23
N THR A 534 -11.22 -18.35 -38.87
CA THR A 534 -12.50 -18.67 -38.20
C THR A 534 -12.55 -20.07 -37.58
N ILE A 535 -11.62 -20.96 -37.92
CA ILE A 535 -11.67 -22.38 -37.52
C ILE A 535 -11.13 -22.60 -36.09
N PHE A 536 -10.33 -21.66 -35.55
CA PHE A 536 -9.77 -21.75 -34.18
C PHE A 536 -10.56 -20.97 -33.11
N ALA A 537 -11.42 -20.04 -33.51
CA ALA A 537 -12.23 -19.24 -32.59
C ALA A 537 -13.31 -20.06 -31.83
N ALA A 538 -13.61 -21.28 -32.30
CA ALA A 538 -14.53 -22.19 -31.62
C ALA A 538 -13.87 -22.93 -30.42
N ALA A 539 -12.55 -23.17 -30.46
CA ALA A 539 -11.84 -23.86 -29.38
C ALA A 539 -11.62 -22.96 -28.14
N VAL A 540 -11.45 -21.64 -28.35
CA VAL A 540 -11.37 -20.64 -27.26
C VAL A 540 -12.75 -20.38 -26.62
N ARG A 541 -13.84 -20.82 -27.27
CA ARG A 541 -15.23 -20.55 -26.87
C ARG A 541 -15.82 -21.59 -25.91
N GLN A 542 -15.12 -22.67 -25.54
CA GLN A 542 -15.66 -23.69 -24.63
C GLN A 542 -15.61 -23.28 -23.14
N GLY A 543 -16.02 -22.04 -22.84
CA GLY A 543 -16.09 -21.52 -21.47
C GLY A 543 -16.77 -20.15 -21.31
N PRO A 544 -17.98 -19.91 -21.86
CA PRO A 544 -18.83 -18.86 -21.28
C PRO A 544 -20.30 -19.28 -21.20
N GLY A 545 -20.70 -19.82 -20.05
CA GLY A 545 -22.12 -20.03 -19.73
C GLY A 545 -22.78 -18.84 -19.01
N LYS A 546 -22.02 -17.93 -18.38
CA LYS A 546 -22.59 -16.97 -17.41
C LYS A 546 -21.95 -15.56 -17.35
N VAL A 547 -21.30 -15.07 -18.41
CA VAL A 547 -20.60 -13.75 -18.37
C VAL A 547 -21.09 -12.78 -19.45
N CYS A 548 -22.41 -12.63 -19.60
CA CYS A 548 -22.97 -11.57 -20.45
C CYS A 548 -23.88 -10.60 -19.66
N GLU A 549 -23.84 -10.61 -18.32
CA GLU A 549 -24.74 -9.78 -17.52
C GLU A 549 -24.09 -8.57 -16.82
N SER A 550 -22.77 -8.40 -16.79
CA SER A 550 -22.16 -7.35 -15.96
C SER A 550 -21.18 -6.38 -16.62
N ILE A 551 -21.07 -6.33 -17.96
CA ILE A 551 -20.44 -5.19 -18.63
C ILE A 551 -21.36 -4.81 -19.78
N GLU A 552 -21.75 -3.54 -19.80
CA GLU A 552 -22.80 -2.89 -20.57
C GLU A 552 -23.20 -3.56 -21.91
N GLY A 553 -24.50 -3.82 -22.05
CA GLY A 553 -25.18 -3.72 -23.34
C GLY A 553 -25.52 -5.04 -24.03
N ARG A 554 -26.75 -5.51 -23.80
CA ARG A 554 -27.50 -6.51 -24.60
C ARG A 554 -27.49 -6.24 -26.14
N SER A 555 -27.07 -5.05 -26.58
CA SER A 555 -26.91 -4.63 -27.97
C SER A 555 -25.71 -5.28 -28.67
N GLU A 556 -24.60 -5.52 -27.97
CA GLU A 556 -23.35 -6.02 -28.57
C GLU A 556 -23.45 -7.52 -28.91
N ARG A 557 -24.14 -8.30 -28.08
CA ARG A 557 -24.38 -9.73 -28.34
C ARG A 557 -25.20 -9.94 -29.61
N LYS A 558 -26.23 -9.09 -29.80
CA LYS A 558 -27.09 -9.12 -30.98
C LYS A 558 -26.35 -8.61 -32.22
N ALA A 559 -25.55 -7.55 -32.11
CA ALA A 559 -24.70 -7.07 -33.20
C ALA A 559 -23.62 -8.10 -33.62
N PHE A 560 -23.07 -8.86 -32.67
CA PHE A 560 -22.11 -9.93 -32.91
C PHE A 560 -22.77 -11.17 -33.57
N GLU A 561 -23.96 -11.56 -33.12
CA GLU A 561 -24.77 -12.63 -33.74
C GLU A 561 -25.24 -12.25 -35.16
N ASP A 562 -25.63 -10.98 -35.36
CA ASP A 562 -26.06 -10.45 -36.65
C ASP A 562 -24.89 -10.31 -37.64
N ALA A 563 -23.70 -9.89 -37.19
CA ALA A 563 -22.49 -9.84 -38.02
C ALA A 563 -21.97 -11.24 -38.39
N ALA A 564 -22.09 -12.21 -37.46
CA ALA A 564 -21.76 -13.61 -37.73
C ALA A 564 -22.75 -14.27 -38.72
N ARG A 565 -24.05 -13.94 -38.62
CA ARG A 565 -25.08 -14.36 -39.58
C ARG A 565 -24.89 -13.72 -40.96
N ALA A 566 -24.60 -12.42 -41.02
CA ALA A 566 -24.36 -11.70 -42.27
C ALA A 566 -23.16 -12.27 -43.06
N ARG A 567 -22.08 -12.69 -42.38
CA ARG A 567 -20.94 -13.38 -43.01
C ARG A 567 -21.22 -14.82 -43.43
N MET A 568 -22.13 -15.54 -42.74
CA MET A 568 -22.57 -16.87 -43.19
C MET A 568 -23.47 -16.80 -44.43
N VAL A 569 -24.35 -15.81 -44.53
CA VAL A 569 -25.20 -15.60 -45.71
C VAL A 569 -24.36 -15.24 -46.94
N HIS A 570 -23.30 -14.44 -46.78
CA HIS A 570 -22.41 -14.08 -47.90
C HIS A 570 -21.53 -15.25 -48.39
N ARG A 571 -21.24 -16.26 -47.57
CA ARG A 571 -20.54 -17.49 -48.00
C ARG A 571 -21.48 -18.61 -48.43
N GLY A 572 -22.79 -18.49 -48.19
CA GLY A 572 -23.81 -19.45 -48.60
C GLY A 572 -24.45 -19.17 -49.97
N MET A 573 -24.23 -17.99 -50.56
CA MET A 573 -24.80 -17.61 -51.87
C MET A 573 -23.87 -17.86 -53.08
N ASP A 574 -22.65 -18.37 -52.89
CA ASP A 574 -21.69 -18.64 -53.98
C ASP A 574 -21.62 -20.12 -54.42
N CYS A 575 -22.62 -20.96 -54.10
CA CYS A 575 -22.65 -22.37 -54.53
C CYS A 575 -23.86 -22.79 -55.37
N ALA A 576 -24.68 -21.87 -55.89
CA ALA A 576 -25.77 -22.26 -56.77
C ALA A 576 -26.02 -21.23 -57.88
N LEU A 577 -25.20 -21.25 -58.93
CA LEU A 577 -25.62 -20.94 -60.30
C LEU A 577 -24.69 -21.71 -61.26
N ARG A 578 -25.14 -22.91 -61.62
CA ARG A 578 -24.52 -23.84 -62.57
C ARG A 578 -24.84 -23.35 -63.99
N TRP A 579 -23.80 -23.19 -64.78
CA TRP A 579 -23.69 -23.55 -66.21
C TRP A 579 -25.00 -23.80 -66.98
N ASN A 580 -25.27 -22.98 -68.00
CA ASN A 580 -25.58 -23.45 -69.35
C ASN A 580 -25.58 -22.29 -70.37
N GLY A 581 -24.92 -22.53 -71.52
CA GLY A 581 -25.47 -22.11 -72.82
C GLY A 581 -24.86 -20.90 -73.51
N THR A 582 -23.82 -21.17 -74.31
CA THR A 582 -23.66 -20.75 -75.72
C THR A 582 -23.49 -19.28 -76.13
N ASN A 583 -22.40 -19.08 -76.89
CA ASN A 583 -22.22 -18.22 -78.07
C ASN A 583 -22.23 -16.69 -77.93
N GLY A 584 -21.20 -16.06 -78.52
CA GLY A 584 -21.34 -14.70 -79.06
C GLY A 584 -20.13 -13.78 -78.89
N ASP A 585 -19.03 -14.12 -79.56
CA ASP A 585 -18.14 -13.25 -80.34
C ASP A 585 -18.35 -11.69 -80.26
N ARG A 586 -17.22 -10.97 -80.07
CA ARG A 586 -16.81 -9.64 -80.63
C ARG A 586 -16.58 -8.41 -79.73
N ARG A 587 -15.34 -7.90 -79.88
CA ARG A 587 -14.86 -6.49 -79.95
C ARG A 587 -14.77 -5.71 -78.63
N ARG A 588 -13.56 -5.34 -78.17
CA ARG A 588 -12.63 -4.23 -78.56
C ARG A 588 -13.00 -2.85 -78.00
N ALA A 589 -11.92 -2.15 -77.61
CA ALA A 589 -11.75 -0.72 -77.31
C ALA A 589 -12.19 -0.27 -75.88
N GLY A 590 -11.42 0.48 -75.11
CA GLY A 590 -10.15 1.15 -75.40
C GLY A 590 -9.57 1.84 -74.16
N ARG A 591 -8.24 1.95 -74.21
CA ARG A 591 -7.26 2.77 -73.47
C ARG A 591 -7.76 4.21 -73.26
N ILE A 592 -7.47 4.88 -72.12
CA ILE A 592 -6.47 5.99 -71.94
C ILE A 592 -6.75 6.59 -70.53
N ARG A 593 -5.84 6.46 -69.55
CA ARG A 593 -4.79 7.43 -69.09
C ARG A 593 -5.31 8.80 -68.57
N GLY A 594 -4.89 9.16 -67.35
CA GLY A 594 -4.67 10.56 -66.97
C GLY A 594 -4.71 10.88 -65.47
N LYS A 595 -3.55 10.72 -64.80
CA LYS A 595 -2.94 11.59 -63.76
C LYS A 595 -3.86 12.50 -62.91
N TRP A 596 -3.87 12.33 -61.58
CA TRP A 596 -2.94 12.94 -60.62
C TRP A 596 -2.78 12.02 -59.42
#